data_AF-A0A2H6EQA7-F1
#
_entry.id   AF-A0A2H6EQA7-F1
#
_cell.length_a   1.000
_cell.length_b   1.000
_cell.length_c   1.000
_cell.angle_alpha   90.00
_cell.angle_beta   90.00
_cell.angle_gamma   90.00
#
_symmetry.space_group_name_H-M   'P 1'
#
loop_
_entity.id
_entity.type
_entity.pdbx_description
1 polymer ?
#
loop_
_entity_poly.entity_id
_entity_poly.type
_entity_poly.pdbx_seq_one_letter_code
_entity_poly.pdbx_strand_id
1 'polypeptide(L)'
;MKIVPLFFAIVFESFNYMNAQNNNSNCYICHGQSTLSIKDSTFGIIQNFYVDSVSYNKSHHANLNCTDCHSEEFKKFPHPKKALSEHLKCLDCHDNDLVIQGEKISKINNELKKSVHYQAMGNKSDCSFCHDPHTMELKTSPLWKIKNTYPIEDQMCIECHDTEYKWFKGGKQRVKLKAIHSTISNNIQKWQGKKCIDCHTKGNSRHNIIFLN
;
A
#
# COMPACT_ATOMS: atom_id res chain seq x y z
N MET A 1 41.19 -38.88 -39.93
CA MET A 1 40.64 -37.93 -38.93
C MET A 1 39.78 -36.91 -39.67
N LYS A 2 38.45 -36.99 -39.55
CA LYS A 2 37.52 -36.00 -40.13
C LYS A 2 37.15 -35.02 -39.02
N ILE A 3 37.47 -33.74 -39.21
CA ILE A 3 37.12 -32.66 -38.30
C ILE A 3 35.67 -32.26 -38.62
N VAL A 4 34.78 -32.41 -37.65
CA VAL A 4 33.39 -31.93 -37.74
C VAL A 4 33.35 -30.54 -37.10
N PRO A 5 32.89 -29.48 -37.80
CA PRO A 5 32.81 -28.16 -37.20
C PRO A 5 31.57 -28.11 -36.29
N LEU A 6 31.78 -27.78 -35.01
CA LEU A 6 30.72 -27.55 -34.05
C LEU A 6 30.13 -26.15 -34.32
N PHE A 7 28.97 -26.08 -34.97
CA PHE A 7 28.21 -24.84 -35.09
C PHE A 7 27.58 -24.51 -33.74
N PHE A 8 28.13 -23.52 -33.04
CA PHE A 8 27.47 -22.91 -31.88
C PHE A 8 26.35 -21.99 -32.39
N ALA A 9 25.11 -22.45 -32.31
CA ALA A 9 23.94 -21.59 -32.51
C ALA A 9 23.76 -20.73 -31.25
N ILE A 10 24.10 -19.44 -31.35
CA ILE A 10 23.76 -18.46 -30.32
C ILE A 10 22.25 -18.19 -30.46
N VAL A 11 21.46 -18.76 -29.54
CA VAL A 11 20.04 -18.42 -29.40
C VAL A 11 20.00 -17.04 -28.76
N PHE A 12 19.75 -15.99 -29.56
CA PHE A 12 19.36 -14.69 -29.05
C PHE A 12 17.94 -14.80 -28.50
N GLU A 13 17.80 -14.99 -27.20
CA GLU A 13 16.53 -14.74 -26.52
C GLU A 13 16.21 -13.24 -26.67
N SER A 14 15.21 -12.94 -27.48
CA SER A 14 14.62 -11.61 -27.57
C SER A 14 13.95 -11.29 -26.23
N PHE A 15 14.67 -10.61 -25.34
CA PHE A 15 14.05 -9.92 -24.22
C PHE A 15 13.14 -8.84 -24.80
N ASN A 16 11.84 -9.11 -24.83
CA ASN A 16 10.82 -8.08 -25.00
C ASN A 16 10.92 -7.14 -23.80
N TYR A 17 11.70 -6.07 -23.94
CA TYR A 17 11.56 -4.92 -23.07
C TYR A 17 10.15 -4.37 -23.30
N MET A 18 9.23 -4.67 -22.38
CA MET A 18 8.03 -3.86 -22.21
C MET A 18 8.52 -2.44 -21.90
N ASN A 19 8.59 -1.59 -22.92
CA ASN A 19 8.68 -0.16 -22.71
C ASN A 19 7.45 0.23 -21.90
N ALA A 20 7.65 0.67 -20.66
CA ALA A 20 6.58 1.31 -19.90
C ALA A 20 6.06 2.47 -20.76
N GLN A 21 4.79 2.40 -21.17
CA GLN A 21 4.15 3.41 -22.02
C GLN A 21 3.86 4.72 -21.28
N ASN A 22 4.13 4.77 -19.97
CA ASN A 22 3.98 5.97 -19.15
C ASN A 22 5.15 6.95 -19.35
N ASN A 23 4.89 8.24 -19.13
CA ASN A 23 5.88 9.31 -19.19
C ASN A 23 6.19 9.87 -17.78
N ASN A 24 6.56 8.98 -16.85
CA ASN A 24 6.80 9.35 -15.45
C ASN A 24 8.24 9.75 -15.13
N SER A 25 9.13 9.73 -16.14
CA SER A 25 10.56 10.03 -15.99
C SER A 25 10.83 11.33 -15.24
N ASN A 26 10.10 12.41 -15.57
CA ASN A 26 10.24 13.72 -14.92
C ASN A 26 9.86 13.69 -13.44
N CYS A 27 8.87 12.88 -13.05
CA CYS A 27 8.46 12.75 -11.65
C CYS A 27 9.52 11.97 -10.85
N TYR A 28 10.08 10.92 -11.46
CA TYR A 28 11.10 10.07 -10.84
C TYR A 28 12.44 10.77 -10.60
N ILE A 29 12.74 11.89 -11.27
CA ILE A 29 13.97 12.68 -11.00
C ILE A 29 14.09 13.00 -9.50
N CYS A 30 12.96 13.34 -8.86
CA CYS A 30 12.90 13.58 -7.42
C CYS A 30 12.26 12.41 -6.68
N HIS A 31 11.08 11.95 -7.11
CA HIS A 31 10.32 10.92 -6.39
C HIS A 31 10.94 9.52 -6.48
N GLY A 32 11.85 9.26 -7.43
CA GLY A 32 12.62 8.01 -7.49
C GLY A 32 13.81 7.96 -6.53
N GLN A 33 14.03 9.00 -5.71
CA GLN A 33 15.13 9.03 -4.75
C GLN A 33 14.68 8.45 -3.40
N SER A 34 15.31 7.36 -2.96
CA SER A 34 14.95 6.65 -1.71
C SER A 34 15.14 7.48 -0.44
N THR A 35 15.89 8.57 -0.54
CA THR A 35 16.14 9.53 0.56
C THR A 35 15.19 10.73 0.54
N LEU A 36 14.29 10.84 -0.45
CA LEU A 36 13.35 11.95 -0.53
C LEU A 36 12.32 11.85 0.61
N SER A 37 12.53 12.63 1.65
CA SER A 37 11.61 12.71 2.77
C SER A 37 11.64 14.10 3.39
N ILE A 38 10.50 14.55 3.90
CA ILE A 38 10.39 15.83 4.63
C ILE A 38 10.08 15.52 6.08
N LYS A 39 10.85 16.13 6.99
CA LYS A 39 10.50 16.11 8.41
C LYS A 39 9.36 17.09 8.65
N ASP A 40 8.17 16.58 8.94
CA ASP A 40 7.09 17.36 9.51
C ASP A 40 7.52 17.85 10.89
N SER A 41 7.75 19.15 11.01
CA SER A 41 8.20 19.81 12.23
C SER A 41 7.11 19.90 13.31
N THR A 42 5.84 19.77 12.94
CA THR A 42 4.69 19.82 13.87
C THR A 42 4.59 18.53 14.67
N PHE A 43 4.88 17.39 14.03
CA PHE A 43 4.74 16.07 14.63
C PHE A 43 6.06 15.30 14.78
N GLY A 44 7.17 15.84 14.26
CA GLY A 44 8.48 15.19 14.24
C GLY A 44 8.56 13.98 13.31
N ILE A 45 7.65 13.88 12.34
CA ILE A 45 7.47 12.70 11.47
C ILE A 45 8.33 12.86 10.22
N ILE A 46 8.97 11.78 9.77
CA ILE A 46 9.60 11.73 8.45
C ILE A 46 8.51 11.29 7.47
N GLN A 47 7.99 12.22 6.69
CA GLN A 47 7.08 11.91 5.59
C GLN A 47 7.92 11.52 4.38
N ASN A 48 7.80 10.26 3.95
CA ASN A 48 8.46 9.76 2.76
C ASN A 48 7.67 10.14 1.50
N PHE A 49 8.37 10.59 0.47
CA PHE A 49 7.83 10.89 -0.86
C PHE A 49 8.48 10.05 -1.97
N TYR A 50 9.31 9.08 -1.60
CA TYR A 50 9.88 8.10 -2.50
C TYR A 50 8.81 7.19 -3.11
N VAL A 51 8.97 6.92 -4.40
CA VAL A 51 8.25 5.94 -5.18
C VAL A 51 9.27 5.04 -5.86
N ASP A 52 9.21 3.75 -5.58
CA ASP A 52 10.01 2.76 -6.30
C ASP A 52 9.46 2.58 -7.72
N SER A 53 10.17 3.17 -8.69
CA SER A 53 9.78 3.13 -10.10
C SER A 53 9.80 1.71 -10.67
N VAL A 54 10.65 0.82 -10.16
CA VAL A 54 10.70 -0.59 -10.60
C VAL A 54 9.46 -1.33 -10.13
N SER A 55 9.06 -1.11 -8.87
CA SER A 55 7.85 -1.72 -8.31
C SER A 55 6.58 -1.14 -8.96
N TYR A 56 6.50 0.18 -9.17
CA TYR A 56 5.38 0.81 -9.89
C TYR A 56 5.21 0.25 -11.31
N ASN A 57 6.30 0.13 -12.07
CA ASN A 57 6.27 -0.35 -13.45
C ASN A 57 5.93 -1.85 -13.57
N LYS A 58 5.91 -2.61 -12.45
CA LYS A 58 5.42 -4.00 -12.40
C LYS A 58 3.97 -4.10 -11.95
N SER A 59 3.39 -3.01 -11.44
CA SER A 59 2.01 -2.97 -10.96
C SER A 59 0.99 -3.06 -12.09
N HIS A 60 -0.27 -3.30 -11.74
CA HIS A 60 -1.39 -3.22 -12.69
C HIS A 60 -1.62 -1.80 -13.24
N HIS A 61 -1.04 -0.77 -12.63
CA HIS A 61 -1.15 0.63 -13.04
C HIS A 61 0.09 1.13 -13.79
N ALA A 62 1.00 0.25 -14.19
CA ALA A 62 2.24 0.62 -14.88
C ALA A 62 2.05 1.42 -16.17
N ASN A 63 0.86 1.42 -16.78
CA ASN A 63 0.57 2.22 -17.98
C ASN A 63 0.04 3.63 -17.68
N LEU A 64 -0.25 3.94 -16.42
CA LEU A 64 -0.72 5.26 -16.00
C LEU A 64 0.45 6.22 -15.77
N ASN A 65 0.25 7.47 -16.16
CA ASN A 65 1.08 8.59 -15.76
C ASN A 65 0.78 8.97 -14.30
N CYS A 66 1.76 9.55 -13.60
CA CYS A 66 1.54 10.07 -12.25
C CYS A 66 0.35 11.04 -12.22
N THR A 67 0.17 11.82 -13.28
CA THR A 67 -0.89 12.82 -13.39
C THR A 67 -2.24 12.29 -13.88
N ASP A 68 -2.36 10.98 -14.09
CA ASP A 68 -3.67 10.34 -14.25
C ASP A 68 -4.34 10.15 -12.88
N CYS A 69 -3.56 10.08 -11.80
CA CYS A 69 -4.03 9.96 -10.43
C CYS A 69 -3.84 11.24 -9.61
N HIS A 70 -2.75 11.97 -9.88
CA HIS A 70 -2.45 13.27 -9.27
C HIS A 70 -2.83 14.41 -10.22
N SER A 71 -3.10 15.58 -9.66
CA SER A 71 -3.40 16.77 -10.43
C SER A 71 -2.25 17.11 -11.38
N GLU A 72 -2.61 17.51 -12.60
CA GLU A 72 -1.71 18.14 -13.57
C GLU A 72 -0.93 19.33 -12.99
N GLU A 73 -1.43 19.97 -11.93
CA GLU A 73 -0.74 21.04 -11.20
C GLU A 73 0.60 20.57 -10.58
N PHE A 74 0.80 19.28 -10.35
CA PHE A 74 2.09 18.72 -9.92
C PHE A 74 3.18 18.79 -11.00
N LYS A 75 2.85 19.05 -12.28
CA LYS A 75 3.86 19.34 -13.30
C LYS A 75 4.58 20.67 -13.05
N LYS A 76 4.03 21.55 -12.21
CA LYS A 76 4.66 22.82 -11.81
C LYS A 76 5.53 22.60 -10.58
N PHE A 77 6.75 23.15 -10.61
CA PHE A 77 7.67 23.16 -9.48
C PHE A 77 8.02 24.61 -9.07
N PRO A 78 8.00 24.96 -7.77
CA PRO A 78 7.59 24.13 -6.63
C PRO A 78 6.10 23.74 -6.69
N HIS A 79 5.76 22.54 -6.22
CA HIS A 79 4.38 22.06 -6.27
C HIS A 79 3.43 23.00 -5.54
N PRO A 80 2.28 23.39 -6.14
CA PRO A 80 1.32 24.27 -5.49
C PRO A 80 0.76 23.65 -4.21
N LYS A 81 0.74 24.40 -3.10
CA LYS A 81 0.20 23.91 -1.81
C LYS A 81 -1.23 23.35 -1.92
N LYS A 82 -2.06 23.92 -2.79
CA LYS A 82 -3.43 23.44 -3.06
C LYS A 82 -3.47 22.01 -3.61
N ALA A 83 -2.46 21.61 -4.39
CA ALA A 83 -2.37 20.28 -4.97
C ALA A 83 -2.05 19.22 -3.91
N LEU A 84 -1.42 19.61 -2.80
CA LEU A 84 -1.14 18.70 -1.67
C LEU A 84 -2.38 18.27 -0.89
N SER A 85 -3.53 18.92 -1.10
CA SER A 85 -4.80 18.56 -0.45
C SER A 85 -5.66 17.63 -1.32
N GLU A 86 -5.12 17.16 -2.44
CA GLU A 86 -5.80 16.24 -3.33
C GLU A 86 -5.93 14.85 -2.70
N HIS A 87 -7.10 14.25 -2.92
CA HIS A 87 -7.39 12.89 -2.49
C HIS A 87 -7.48 12.01 -3.74
N LEU A 88 -6.79 10.87 -3.72
CA LEU A 88 -6.81 9.92 -4.83
C LEU A 88 -8.20 9.29 -4.94
N LYS A 89 -8.73 9.22 -6.16
CA LYS A 89 -10.07 8.71 -6.40
C LYS A 89 -10.01 7.39 -7.17
N CYS A 90 -9.68 6.32 -6.47
CA CYS A 90 -9.57 4.98 -7.07
C CYS A 90 -10.85 4.59 -7.83
N LEU A 91 -12.01 4.99 -7.30
CA LEU A 91 -13.33 4.65 -7.84
C LEU A 91 -13.73 5.47 -9.08
N ASP A 92 -12.92 6.46 -9.51
CA ASP A 92 -13.19 7.20 -10.75
C ASP A 92 -12.93 6.30 -11.98
N CYS A 93 -11.96 5.39 -11.89
CA CYS A 93 -11.67 4.39 -12.92
C CYS A 93 -12.18 2.99 -12.54
N HIS A 94 -12.17 2.65 -11.24
CA HIS A 94 -12.72 1.38 -10.75
C HIS A 94 -14.22 1.52 -10.50
N ASP A 95 -15.01 1.45 -11.57
CA ASP A 95 -16.47 1.51 -11.50
C ASP A 95 -17.09 0.40 -10.65
N ASN A 96 -18.37 0.52 -10.31
CA ASN A 96 -19.04 -0.40 -9.40
C ASN A 96 -19.16 -1.86 -9.90
N ASP A 97 -18.98 -2.12 -11.19
CA ASP A 97 -19.14 -3.44 -11.79
C ASP A 97 -17.83 -4.20 -11.98
N LEU A 98 -16.69 -3.50 -11.89
CA LEU A 98 -15.38 -4.14 -11.91
C LEU A 98 -15.27 -5.22 -10.84
N VAL A 99 -14.77 -6.39 -11.25
CA VAL A 99 -14.49 -7.54 -10.38
C VAL A 99 -13.00 -7.68 -10.17
N ILE A 100 -12.56 -7.64 -8.92
CA ILE A 100 -11.16 -7.85 -8.51
C ILE A 100 -11.10 -9.11 -7.68
N GLN A 101 -10.29 -10.08 -8.10
CA GLN A 101 -10.11 -11.37 -7.41
C GLN A 101 -11.45 -12.10 -7.11
N GLY A 102 -12.41 -11.98 -8.03
CA GLY A 102 -13.72 -12.63 -7.89
C GLY A 102 -14.75 -11.85 -7.07
N GLU A 103 -14.44 -10.65 -6.58
CA GLU A 103 -15.38 -9.80 -5.86
C GLU A 103 -15.58 -8.45 -6.56
N LYS A 104 -16.84 -8.00 -6.68
CA LYS A 104 -17.15 -6.66 -7.21
C LYS A 104 -16.55 -5.58 -6.31
N ILE A 105 -15.91 -4.57 -6.90
CA ILE A 105 -15.32 -3.46 -6.14
C ILE A 105 -16.36 -2.67 -5.37
N SER A 106 -17.60 -2.57 -5.87
CA SER A 106 -18.73 -1.99 -5.13
C SER A 106 -19.01 -2.74 -3.83
N LYS A 107 -18.92 -4.08 -3.84
CA LYS A 107 -19.07 -4.92 -2.64
C LYS A 107 -17.90 -4.71 -1.68
N ILE A 108 -16.66 -4.71 -2.18
CA ILE A 108 -15.45 -4.41 -1.39
C ILE A 108 -15.59 -3.04 -0.70
N ASN A 109 -15.94 -2.00 -1.45
CA ASN A 109 -16.12 -0.64 -0.94
C ASN A 109 -17.24 -0.56 0.10
N ASN A 110 -18.35 -1.27 -0.11
CA ASN A 110 -19.43 -1.32 0.87
C ASN A 110 -19.02 -2.02 2.18
N GLU A 111 -18.19 -3.05 2.11
CA GLU A 111 -17.63 -3.71 3.30
C GLU A 111 -16.58 -2.84 4.00
N LEU A 112 -15.71 -2.14 3.24
CA LEU A 112 -14.79 -1.14 3.78
C LEU A 112 -15.53 -0.06 4.57
N LYS A 113 -16.64 0.45 4.02
CA LYS A 113 -17.47 1.47 4.68
C LYS A 113 -18.05 1.01 6.03
N LYS A 114 -18.22 -0.30 6.24
CA LYS A 114 -18.70 -0.86 7.51
C LYS A 114 -17.57 -1.02 8.55
N SER A 115 -16.32 -0.94 8.13
CA SER A 115 -15.16 -1.14 9.01
C SER A 115 -15.07 -0.08 10.11
N VAL A 116 -14.51 -0.45 11.25
CA VAL A 116 -14.27 0.47 12.37
C VAL A 116 -13.39 1.66 11.97
N HIS A 117 -12.47 1.48 11.02
CA HIS A 117 -11.62 2.54 10.49
C HIS A 117 -12.42 3.57 9.71
N TYR A 118 -13.29 3.12 8.80
CA TYR A 118 -14.17 4.02 8.04
C TYR A 118 -15.20 4.70 8.93
N GLN A 119 -15.78 3.97 9.90
CA GLN A 119 -16.73 4.57 10.85
C GLN A 119 -16.07 5.68 11.69
N ALA A 120 -14.79 5.55 12.02
CA ALA A 120 -14.05 6.55 12.78
C ALA A 120 -13.56 7.75 11.95
N MET A 121 -13.17 7.53 10.69
CA MET A 121 -12.43 8.52 9.89
C MET A 121 -13.11 8.91 8.57
N GLY A 122 -14.22 8.27 8.22
CA GLY A 122 -14.94 8.47 6.97
C GLY A 122 -14.06 8.18 5.75
N ASN A 123 -14.16 9.04 4.73
CA ASN A 123 -13.40 8.96 3.49
C ASN A 123 -11.88 9.07 3.66
N LYS A 124 -11.36 9.43 4.84
CA LYS A 124 -9.92 9.38 5.12
C LYS A 124 -9.38 7.95 5.28
N SER A 125 -10.27 6.96 5.43
CA SER A 125 -9.94 5.52 5.45
C SER A 125 -10.31 4.88 4.11
N ASP A 126 -9.62 5.29 3.05
CA ASP A 126 -9.82 4.78 1.70
C ASP A 126 -9.01 3.49 1.42
N CYS A 127 -8.97 3.05 0.17
CA CYS A 127 -8.20 1.87 -0.25
C CYS A 127 -6.70 2.01 0.07
N SER A 128 -6.16 3.24 0.00
CA SER A 128 -4.76 3.54 0.26
C SER A 128 -4.40 3.46 1.74
N PHE A 129 -5.38 3.31 2.63
CA PHE A 129 -5.13 3.15 4.06
C PHE A 129 -4.39 1.84 4.37
N CYS A 130 -4.71 0.78 3.63
CA CYS A 130 -4.12 -0.56 3.79
C CYS A 130 -3.24 -0.97 2.60
N HIS A 131 -3.53 -0.46 1.40
CA HIS A 131 -2.78 -0.74 0.18
C HIS A 131 -1.84 0.40 -0.17
N ASP A 132 -0.67 0.09 -0.71
CA ASP A 132 0.21 1.09 -1.31
C ASP A 132 -0.48 1.66 -2.56
N PRO A 133 -0.66 2.98 -2.69
CA PRO A 133 -1.39 3.56 -3.82
C PRO A 133 -0.65 3.46 -5.16
N HIS A 134 0.66 3.21 -5.16
CA HIS A 134 1.48 3.10 -6.36
C HIS A 134 1.58 1.64 -6.86
N THR A 135 1.53 0.65 -5.96
CA THR A 135 1.63 -0.77 -6.35
C THR A 135 0.35 -1.56 -6.14
N MET A 136 -0.58 -1.07 -5.31
CA MET A 136 -1.74 -1.77 -4.77
C MET A 136 -1.42 -3.01 -3.93
N GLU A 137 -0.14 -3.25 -3.65
CA GLU A 137 0.29 -4.26 -2.69
C GLU A 137 -0.08 -3.83 -1.27
N LEU A 138 -0.04 -4.78 -0.34
CA LEU A 138 -0.25 -4.47 1.07
C LEU A 138 0.86 -3.53 1.55
N LYS A 139 0.49 -2.48 2.29
CA LYS A 139 1.47 -1.58 2.87
C LYS A 139 2.41 -2.35 3.78
N THR A 140 3.69 -2.25 3.45
CA THR A 140 4.79 -2.70 4.30
C THR A 140 5.67 -1.50 4.55
N SER A 141 6.22 -1.39 5.76
CA SER A 141 6.99 -0.22 6.14
C SER A 141 8.49 -0.55 6.15
N PRO A 142 9.28 -0.15 5.14
CA PRO A 142 10.73 -0.37 5.14
C PRO A 142 11.46 0.60 6.06
N LEU A 143 10.85 1.75 6.38
CA LEU A 143 11.43 2.79 7.22
C LEU A 143 11.45 2.44 8.72
N TRP A 144 10.73 1.39 9.09
CA TRP A 144 10.54 1.01 10.47
C TRP A 144 11.14 -0.35 10.63
N LYS A 145 12.05 -0.47 11.60
CA LYS A 145 12.57 -1.75 12.06
C LYS A 145 11.48 -2.58 12.75
N ILE A 146 10.28 -2.68 12.18
CA ILE A 146 9.40 -3.81 12.40
C ILE A 146 10.19 -4.97 11.78
N LYS A 147 11.07 -5.56 12.59
CA LYS A 147 11.78 -6.78 12.25
C LYS A 147 10.75 -7.75 11.65
N ASN A 148 11.20 -8.57 10.70
CA ASN A 148 10.51 -9.70 10.05
C ASN A 148 9.95 -10.75 11.04
N THR A 149 9.28 -10.31 12.09
CA THR A 149 8.69 -11.09 13.19
C THR A 149 7.19 -11.28 12.96
N TYR A 150 6.61 -10.53 12.02
CA TYR A 150 5.20 -10.62 11.64
C TYR A 150 5.03 -10.93 10.14
N PRO A 151 3.99 -11.71 9.77
CA PRO A 151 3.59 -11.90 8.38
C PRO A 151 3.35 -10.57 7.66
N ILE A 152 3.56 -10.54 6.35
CA ILE A 152 3.43 -9.33 5.54
C ILE A 152 2.02 -8.71 5.65
N GLU A 153 1.00 -9.55 5.81
CA GLU A 153 -0.39 -9.14 5.95
C GLU A 153 -0.69 -8.42 7.27
N ASP A 154 0.15 -8.62 8.28
CA ASP A 154 -0.02 -7.97 9.58
C ASP A 154 0.77 -6.66 9.67
N GLN A 155 1.76 -6.45 8.79
CA GLN A 155 2.63 -5.27 8.84
C GLN A 155 1.83 -3.97 8.63
N MET A 156 0.84 -3.96 7.74
CA MET A 156 -0.05 -2.80 7.53
C MET A 156 -0.80 -2.41 8.81
N CYS A 157 -1.11 -3.38 9.68
CA CYS A 157 -1.85 -3.15 10.92
C CYS A 157 -0.92 -2.59 11.99
N ILE A 158 0.29 -3.17 12.08
CA ILE A 158 1.27 -2.93 13.15
C ILE A 158 1.96 -1.59 12.97
N GLU A 159 2.19 -1.15 11.73
CA GLU A 159 2.66 0.22 11.43
C GLU A 159 1.83 1.26 12.17
N CYS A 160 0.56 0.95 12.37
CA CYS A 160 -0.36 1.86 12.97
C CYS A 160 -0.64 1.59 14.45
N HIS A 161 -0.85 0.32 14.80
CA HIS A 161 -1.38 -0.08 16.10
C HIS A 161 -0.30 -0.50 17.11
N ASP A 162 0.96 -0.74 16.69
CA ASP A 162 2.08 -1.05 17.61
C ASP A 162 3.21 0.00 17.58
N THR A 163 3.04 1.11 16.83
CA THR A 163 4.06 2.16 16.79
C THR A 163 3.88 3.19 17.89
N GLU A 164 4.99 3.62 18.50
CA GLU A 164 5.01 4.67 19.55
C GLU A 164 4.61 6.07 19.08
N TYR A 165 4.46 6.26 17.78
CA TYR A 165 4.26 7.57 17.19
C TYR A 165 2.83 8.10 17.41
N LYS A 166 2.77 9.42 17.61
CA LYS A 166 1.58 10.21 17.97
C LYS A 166 0.67 10.56 16.79
N TRP A 167 0.87 9.92 15.64
CA TRP A 167 0.21 10.27 14.37
C TRP A 167 -1.32 10.04 14.41
N PHE A 168 -1.81 9.13 15.26
CA PHE A 168 -3.25 9.00 15.59
C PHE A 168 -3.74 9.89 16.74
N LYS A 169 -3.26 11.13 16.84
CA LYS A 169 -3.83 12.10 17.82
C LYS A 169 -5.29 12.48 17.55
N GLY A 170 -5.86 12.10 16.40
CA GLY A 170 -7.28 12.31 16.06
C GLY A 170 -8.20 11.11 16.33
N GLY A 171 -7.66 9.92 16.59
CA GLY A 171 -8.45 8.74 16.92
C GLY A 171 -8.70 8.66 18.43
N LYS A 172 -9.95 8.45 18.86
CA LYS A 172 -10.34 8.47 20.28
C LYS A 172 -9.62 7.43 21.18
N GLN A 173 -8.81 6.51 20.66
CA GLN A 173 -8.02 5.62 21.49
C GLN A 173 -6.90 4.94 20.69
N ARG A 174 -5.65 5.02 21.17
CA ARG A 174 -4.58 4.15 20.68
C ARG A 174 -4.81 2.75 21.24
N VAL A 175 -5.16 1.80 20.39
CA VAL A 175 -5.31 0.38 20.74
C VAL A 175 -3.91 -0.15 21.03
N LYS A 176 -3.56 -0.34 22.30
CA LYS A 176 -2.30 -1.01 22.67
C LYS A 176 -2.44 -2.50 22.38
N LEU A 177 -2.05 -2.94 21.18
CA LEU A 177 -2.23 -4.33 20.74
C LEU A 177 -1.71 -5.34 21.76
N LYS A 178 -0.50 -5.17 22.29
CA LYS A 178 0.08 -6.10 23.27
C LYS A 178 -0.73 -6.19 24.57
N ALA A 179 -1.32 -5.08 25.02
CA ALA A 179 -2.11 -5.05 26.25
C ALA A 179 -3.52 -5.62 26.07
N ILE A 180 -4.11 -5.47 24.88
CA ILE A 180 -5.47 -5.98 24.59
C ILE A 180 -5.40 -7.48 24.22
N HIS A 181 -4.32 -7.91 23.57
CA HIS A 181 -4.12 -9.31 23.21
C HIS A 181 -3.39 -10.14 24.30
N SER A 182 -2.93 -9.56 25.41
CA SER A 182 -2.28 -10.33 26.49
C SER A 182 -3.22 -11.37 27.11
N THR A 183 -4.52 -11.08 27.18
CA THR A 183 -5.54 -12.01 27.69
C THR A 183 -5.83 -13.16 26.72
N ILE A 184 -5.70 -12.90 25.42
CA ILE A 184 -5.86 -13.89 24.33
C ILE A 184 -4.59 -14.77 24.20
N SER A 185 -3.42 -14.19 24.47
CA SER A 185 -2.10 -14.84 24.46
C SER A 185 -1.94 -15.94 25.51
N ASN A 186 -2.76 -15.98 26.55
CA ASN A 186 -2.71 -17.05 27.57
C ASN A 186 -3.06 -18.44 27.00
N ASN A 187 -3.56 -18.51 25.76
CA ASN A 187 -3.83 -19.75 25.05
C ASN A 187 -3.13 -19.76 23.67
N ILE A 188 -1.81 -19.50 23.69
CA ILE A 188 -0.98 -19.17 22.51
C ILE A 188 -1.06 -20.20 21.38
N GLN A 189 -1.29 -21.48 21.71
CA GLN A 189 -1.43 -22.57 20.73
C GLN A 189 -2.66 -22.41 19.83
N LYS A 190 -3.76 -21.82 20.31
CA LYS A 190 -4.98 -21.62 19.52
C LYS A 190 -4.82 -20.55 18.43
N TRP A 191 -3.88 -19.63 18.61
CA TRP A 191 -3.75 -18.43 17.80
C TRP A 191 -2.43 -18.36 17.02
N GLN A 192 -1.57 -19.36 17.19
CA GLN A 192 -0.32 -19.46 16.44
C GLN A 192 -0.61 -19.53 14.93
N GLY A 193 -0.01 -18.61 14.17
CA GLY A 193 -0.16 -18.54 12.72
C GLY A 193 -1.44 -17.86 12.21
N LYS A 194 -2.29 -17.31 13.09
CA LYS A 194 -3.43 -16.47 12.70
C LYS A 194 -2.98 -15.04 12.40
N LYS A 195 -3.52 -14.46 11.33
CA LYS A 195 -3.35 -13.07 10.92
C LYS A 195 -4.38 -12.18 11.62
N CYS A 196 -4.12 -10.87 11.69
CA CYS A 196 -5.05 -9.89 12.27
C CYS A 196 -6.44 -10.02 11.63
N ILE A 197 -6.48 -10.07 10.29
CA ILE A 197 -7.72 -10.16 9.51
C ILE A 197 -8.48 -11.47 9.74
N ASP A 198 -7.84 -12.54 10.21
CA ASP A 198 -8.51 -13.83 10.46
C ASP A 198 -9.50 -13.75 11.63
N CYS A 199 -9.32 -12.76 12.51
CA CYS A 199 -10.21 -12.52 13.66
C CYS A 199 -10.89 -11.16 13.56
N HIS A 200 -10.22 -10.15 13.00
CA HIS A 200 -10.74 -8.78 12.91
C HIS A 200 -11.52 -8.49 11.65
N THR A 201 -12.03 -9.50 10.95
CA THR A 201 -12.93 -9.29 9.81
C THR A 201 -14.28 -9.98 10.05
N LYS A 202 -15.35 -9.41 9.49
CA LYS A 202 -16.69 -9.98 9.57
C LYS A 202 -17.06 -10.73 8.29
N GLY A 203 -17.49 -11.98 8.45
CA GLY A 203 -17.92 -12.82 7.33
C GLY A 203 -16.76 -13.19 6.41
N ASN A 204 -17.02 -13.24 5.10
CA ASN A 204 -16.01 -13.62 4.11
C ASN A 204 -15.25 -12.42 3.52
N SER A 205 -15.50 -11.19 4.00
CA SER A 205 -14.84 -9.99 3.45
C SER A 205 -13.68 -9.53 4.32
N ARG A 206 -12.50 -9.46 3.73
CA ARG A 206 -11.29 -8.96 4.39
C ARG A 206 -11.27 -7.44 4.60
N HIS A 207 -12.22 -6.70 4.03
CA HIS A 207 -12.27 -5.24 4.08
C HIS A 207 -13.21 -4.70 5.17
N ASN A 208 -14.00 -5.56 5.83
CA ASN A 208 -14.85 -5.18 6.96
C ASN A 208 -14.12 -5.40 8.29
N ILE A 209 -13.19 -4.49 8.63
CA ILE A 209 -12.42 -4.57 9.88
C ILE A 209 -13.30 -4.26 11.09
N ILE A 210 -13.30 -5.13 12.10
CA ILE A 210 -14.15 -5.02 13.30
C ILE A 210 -13.37 -5.04 14.62
N PHE A 211 -13.99 -4.48 15.66
CA PHE A 211 -13.62 -4.80 17.03
C PHE A 211 -14.26 -6.14 17.43
N LEU A 212 -13.50 -6.92 18.20
CA LEU A 212 -14.02 -8.09 18.88
C LEU A 212 -14.60 -7.63 20.21
N ASN A 213 -15.87 -7.94 20.45
CA ASN A 213 -16.54 -7.70 21.72
C ASN A 213 -16.31 -8.85 22.68
#